data_AF-A0A078HT77-F1
#
_entry.id   AF-A0A078HT77-F1
#
_cell.length_a   1.000
_cell.length_b   1.000
_cell.length_c   1.000
_cell.angle_alpha   90.00
_cell.angle_beta   90.00
_cell.angle_gamma   90.00
#
_symmetry.space_group_name_H-M   'P 1'
#
loop_
_entity.id
_entity.type
_entity.pdbx_description
1 polymer ?
#
loop_
_entity_poly.entity_id
_entity_poly.type
_entity_poly.pdbx_seq_one_letter_code
_entity_poly.pdbx_strand_id
1 'polypeptide(L)'
;MTESRTPDVGNSKLSRYLTRSLKKAELEGKCIPISSTKKYDLQTKRIPRRSTKIGGVYTPDKRLKKLFQSCKKPKYTPLADLEKAQFQEFQSILRENPAQEFEIVIGIHVSNKFFLSLARPTNWVSTEFAEFEKASDKLGFNWGGLVSFSFTGKTPRRNDKKVLLVDVDRVYTPMMWGKDHWVGLVINLTCRQVEILDCNIPLNESDNEVNKHMAYLLRALPHVLAAFSPPSDSSHPEEDQAFSWVRPDNIYFNERSGDCGPCAVKFLEMHAAGYSYEDMGQIDDKKVDIFRQKYAMDTYEEFIGNAKVQNDG
;
A
#
# COMPACT_ATOMS: atom_id res chain seq x y z
N MET A 1 72.08 7.05 7.64
CA MET A 1 71.38 7.67 6.50
C MET A 1 70.76 6.55 5.69
N THR A 2 69.48 6.28 5.92
CA THR A 2 68.74 5.26 5.18
C THR A 2 67.25 5.56 5.34
N GLU A 3 66.60 5.69 4.19
CA GLU A 3 65.28 6.26 3.98
C GLU A 3 64.14 5.38 4.51
N SER A 4 63.14 6.06 5.07
CA SER A 4 61.83 5.52 5.43
C SER A 4 61.02 5.19 4.17
N ARG A 5 60.68 3.90 3.99
CA ARG A 5 59.72 3.44 2.97
C ARG A 5 58.33 3.32 3.58
N THR A 6 57.42 4.19 3.17
CA THR A 6 55.96 4.00 3.27
C THR A 6 55.43 3.38 1.97
N PRO A 7 54.53 2.37 2.01
CA PRO A 7 53.92 1.83 0.81
C PRO A 7 52.74 2.68 0.32
N ASP A 8 52.72 2.86 -1.00
CA ASP A 8 51.70 3.46 -1.83
C ASP A 8 50.47 2.53 -1.97
N VAL A 9 49.27 3.03 -1.65
CA VAL A 9 48.00 2.44 -2.07
C VAL A 9 47.01 3.55 -2.48
N GLY A 10 47.09 3.93 -3.76
CA GLY A 10 45.99 4.25 -4.69
C GLY A 10 44.62 4.68 -4.12
N ASN A 11 44.42 5.99 -4.01
CA ASN A 11 43.13 6.61 -3.68
C ASN A 11 42.43 7.22 -4.92
N SER A 12 42.09 6.40 -5.93
CA SER A 12 41.64 6.87 -7.27
C SER A 12 40.13 6.81 -7.57
N LYS A 13 39.26 6.70 -6.56
CA LYS A 13 37.79 6.69 -6.76
C LYS A 13 37.01 7.82 -6.07
N LEU A 14 37.60 8.58 -5.14
CA LEU A 14 36.92 9.72 -4.49
C LEU A 14 37.11 11.08 -5.21
N SER A 15 38.10 11.21 -6.11
CA SER A 15 38.35 12.46 -6.85
C SER A 15 37.42 12.70 -8.06
N ARG A 16 36.76 11.66 -8.58
CA ARG A 16 35.86 11.77 -9.75
C ARG A 16 34.40 12.12 -9.42
N TYR A 17 33.98 12.02 -8.15
CA TYR A 17 32.61 12.36 -7.75
C TYR A 17 32.42 13.83 -7.35
N LEU A 18 33.49 14.55 -7.01
CA LEU A 18 33.43 15.96 -6.61
C LEU A 18 33.53 16.97 -7.77
N THR A 19 33.98 16.56 -8.96
CA THR A 19 34.12 17.45 -10.13
C THR A 19 32.89 17.50 -11.05
N ARG A 20 31.90 16.62 -10.86
CA ARG A 20 30.68 16.59 -11.69
C ARG A 20 29.52 17.43 -11.13
N SER A 21 29.55 17.72 -9.82
CA SER A 21 28.54 18.55 -9.15
C SER A 21 28.84 20.04 -9.16
N LEU A 22 30.02 20.47 -9.64
CA LEU A 22 30.44 21.87 -9.70
C LEU A 22 30.49 22.47 -11.12
N LYS A 23 29.91 21.79 -12.13
CA LYS A 23 29.82 22.30 -13.53
C LYS A 23 28.40 22.60 -14.03
N LYS A 24 27.41 22.62 -13.14
CA LYS A 24 26.00 22.95 -13.51
C LYS A 24 25.44 24.19 -12.81
N ALA A 25 26.31 24.97 -12.17
CA ALA A 25 25.97 26.26 -11.58
C ALA A 25 26.98 27.30 -12.08
N GLU A 26 26.90 27.63 -13.37
CA GLU A 26 27.48 28.83 -13.99
C GLU A 26 27.12 28.81 -15.48
N LEU A 27 26.06 29.54 -15.84
CA LEU A 27 25.88 30.18 -17.16
C LEU A 27 24.57 30.96 -17.11
N GLU A 28 24.71 32.20 -16.66
CA GLU A 28 23.75 33.28 -16.85
C GLU A 28 23.63 33.64 -18.34
N GLY A 29 22.43 34.09 -18.72
CA GLY A 29 22.21 35.10 -19.75
C GLY A 29 22.44 34.70 -21.21
N LYS A 30 21.34 34.39 -21.93
CA LYS A 30 21.11 34.80 -23.33
C LYS A 30 19.68 34.49 -23.78
N CYS A 31 18.84 35.52 -23.87
CA CYS A 31 17.64 35.53 -24.71
C CYS A 31 18.06 35.89 -26.14
N ILE A 32 17.72 35.07 -27.14
CA ILE A 32 17.54 35.50 -28.54
C ILE A 32 16.36 34.70 -29.16
N PRO A 33 15.45 35.32 -29.93
CA PRO A 33 14.19 34.75 -30.41
C PRO A 33 14.27 34.20 -31.84
N ILE A 34 13.21 33.54 -32.34
CA ILE A 34 12.52 33.81 -33.64
C ILE A 34 11.73 32.59 -34.20
N SER A 35 10.53 32.92 -34.68
CA SER A 35 9.66 32.36 -35.73
C SER A 35 8.94 31.01 -35.56
N SER A 36 7.63 31.14 -35.42
CA SER A 36 6.60 30.41 -36.17
C SER A 36 7.05 29.99 -37.57
N THR A 37 7.07 28.68 -37.85
CA THR A 37 6.21 27.99 -38.85
C THR A 37 6.79 26.62 -39.18
N LYS A 38 6.04 25.56 -38.86
CA LYS A 38 5.65 24.48 -39.79
C LYS A 38 4.70 23.52 -39.06
N LYS A 39 3.41 23.66 -39.38
CA LYS A 39 2.42 22.59 -39.22
C LYS A 39 2.92 21.39 -40.04
N TYR A 40 3.38 20.35 -39.36
CA TYR A 40 3.27 19.00 -39.89
C TYR A 40 2.19 18.30 -39.07
N ASP A 41 1.01 18.27 -39.67
CA ASP A 41 -0.09 17.41 -39.27
C ASP A 41 0.30 15.97 -39.62
N LEU A 42 1.17 15.38 -38.79
CA LEU A 42 1.31 13.94 -38.75
C LEU A 42 0.26 13.47 -37.76
N GLN A 43 -0.87 12.98 -38.30
CA GLN A 43 -1.73 12.05 -37.58
C GLN A 43 -0.88 10.86 -37.16
N THR A 44 -0.22 10.95 -36.00
CA THR A 44 0.39 9.80 -35.35
C THR A 44 -0.76 8.85 -35.06
N LYS A 45 -0.84 7.76 -35.84
CA LYS A 45 -1.65 6.59 -35.49
C LYS A 45 -1.39 6.30 -34.02
N ARG A 46 -2.43 6.41 -33.18
CA ARG A 46 -2.35 6.08 -31.76
C ARG A 46 -1.82 4.65 -31.65
N ILE A 47 -0.62 4.50 -31.11
CA ILE A 47 -0.05 3.18 -30.84
C ILE A 47 -0.74 2.67 -29.58
N PRO A 48 -1.43 1.51 -29.62
CA PRO A 48 -2.04 0.95 -28.42
C PRO A 48 -0.94 0.61 -27.40
N ARG A 49 -0.99 1.24 -26.22
CA ARG A 49 -0.14 0.89 -25.08
C ARG A 49 -0.99 0.30 -23.96
N ARG A 50 -0.44 -0.71 -23.28
CA ARG A 50 -1.13 -1.51 -22.25
C ARG A 50 -1.25 -0.71 -20.96
N SER A 51 -2.43 -0.72 -20.32
CA SER A 51 -2.64 -0.08 -19.01
C SER A 51 -1.61 -0.58 -17.96
N THR A 52 -1.29 0.29 -17.01
CA THR A 52 -0.39 -0.04 -15.90
C THR A 52 -1.07 -0.65 -14.69
N LYS A 53 -2.42 -0.60 -14.61
CA LYS A 53 -3.19 -1.10 -13.46
C LYS A 53 -4.27 -2.12 -13.79
N ILE A 54 -4.79 -2.14 -15.02
CA ILE A 54 -5.76 -3.15 -15.48
C ILE A 54 -5.17 -4.06 -16.57
N GLY A 55 -5.51 -5.35 -16.50
CA GLY A 55 -5.30 -6.33 -17.54
C GLY A 55 -6.20 -6.03 -18.74
N GLY A 56 -5.67 -6.21 -19.95
CA GLY A 56 -6.42 -5.98 -21.19
C GLY A 56 -6.69 -4.50 -21.52
N VAL A 57 -7.66 -4.29 -22.42
CA VAL A 57 -8.13 -2.96 -22.84
C VAL A 57 -9.56 -2.80 -22.32
N TYR A 58 -9.79 -1.79 -21.49
CA TYR A 58 -11.11 -1.45 -20.98
C TYR A 58 -11.46 0.01 -21.31
N THR A 59 -12.71 0.23 -21.68
CA THR A 59 -13.27 1.58 -21.90
C THR A 59 -14.22 1.89 -20.74
N PRO A 60 -13.95 2.93 -19.93
CA PRO A 60 -14.81 3.30 -18.82
C PRO A 60 -16.14 3.84 -19.32
N ASP A 61 -17.20 3.63 -18.53
CA ASP A 61 -18.47 4.32 -18.74
C ASP A 61 -18.22 5.85 -18.75
N LYS A 62 -18.73 6.53 -19.78
CA LYS A 62 -18.53 7.98 -19.95
C LYS A 62 -19.09 8.78 -18.77
N ARG A 63 -20.17 8.31 -18.13
CA ARG A 63 -20.76 8.92 -16.94
C ARG A 63 -19.84 8.77 -15.74
N LEU A 64 -19.29 7.58 -15.49
CA LEU A 64 -18.29 7.37 -14.44
C LEU A 64 -17.04 8.21 -14.70
N LYS A 65 -16.59 8.28 -15.95
CA LYS A 65 -15.47 9.14 -16.34
C LYS A 65 -15.76 10.62 -16.04
N LYS A 66 -16.99 11.09 -16.26
CA LYS A 66 -17.41 12.46 -15.94
C LYS A 66 -17.54 12.66 -14.43
N LEU A 67 -18.04 11.65 -13.71
CA LEU A 67 -18.21 11.65 -12.26
C LEU A 67 -16.88 11.88 -11.52
N PHE A 68 -15.78 11.32 -12.04
CA PHE A 68 -14.43 11.48 -11.49
C PHE A 68 -13.62 12.60 -12.17
N GLN A 69 -14.18 13.32 -13.14
CA GLN A 69 -13.48 14.42 -13.82
C GLN A 69 -13.38 15.66 -12.92
N SER A 70 -12.28 15.73 -12.19
CA SER A 70 -11.65 16.95 -11.64
C SER A 70 -12.58 18.00 -11.04
N CYS A 71 -13.27 17.65 -9.95
CA CYS A 71 -13.32 18.59 -8.82
C CYS A 71 -11.90 18.68 -8.25
N LYS A 72 -11.42 19.86 -7.85
CA LYS A 72 -10.10 20.00 -7.19
C LYS A 72 -9.99 18.92 -6.10
N LYS A 73 -9.06 17.97 -6.23
CA LYS A 73 -8.91 16.91 -5.24
C LYS A 73 -8.55 17.59 -3.91
N PRO A 74 -9.40 17.49 -2.88
CA PRO A 74 -9.11 18.11 -1.60
C PRO A 74 -7.82 17.51 -1.02
N LYS A 75 -7.22 18.21 -0.05
CA LYS A 75 -6.15 17.59 0.74
C LYS A 75 -6.68 16.27 1.31
N TYR A 76 -5.88 15.22 1.19
CA TYR A 76 -6.25 13.90 1.66
C TYR A 76 -6.55 13.92 3.17
N THR A 77 -7.67 13.31 3.56
CA THR A 77 -8.07 13.10 4.95
C THR A 77 -8.70 11.71 5.08
N PRO A 78 -8.24 10.85 6.02
CA PRO A 78 -8.76 9.49 6.17
C PRO A 78 -10.27 9.40 6.41
N LEU A 79 -10.85 10.39 7.10
CA LEU A 79 -12.28 10.48 7.41
C LEU A 79 -12.97 11.58 6.59
N ALA A 80 -12.67 11.67 5.29
CA ALA A 80 -13.33 12.63 4.42
C ALA A 80 -14.84 12.35 4.32
N ASP A 81 -15.64 13.41 4.21
CA ASP A 81 -17.06 13.31 3.90
C ASP A 81 -17.32 12.71 2.51
N LEU A 82 -18.54 12.25 2.29
CA LEU A 82 -19.01 11.72 1.02
C LEU A 82 -20.07 12.64 0.40
N GLU A 83 -19.87 12.98 -0.88
CA GLU A 83 -20.89 13.62 -1.68
C GLU A 83 -21.98 12.60 -2.06
N LYS A 84 -23.09 12.60 -1.31
CA LYS A 84 -24.16 11.59 -1.43
C LYS A 84 -24.73 11.48 -2.85
N ALA A 85 -24.92 12.60 -3.55
CA ALA A 85 -25.43 12.59 -4.91
C ALA A 85 -24.46 11.90 -5.88
N GLN A 86 -23.15 12.19 -5.74
CA GLN A 86 -22.10 11.56 -6.53
C GLN A 86 -22.07 10.04 -6.31
N PHE A 87 -22.18 9.60 -5.05
CA PHE A 87 -22.22 8.18 -4.72
C PHE A 87 -23.49 7.48 -5.23
N GLN A 88 -24.65 8.14 -5.16
CA GLN A 88 -25.89 7.59 -5.71
C GLN A 88 -25.81 7.40 -7.22
N GLU A 89 -25.22 8.35 -7.94
CA GLU A 89 -24.97 8.22 -9.38
C GLU A 89 -24.00 7.07 -9.68
N PHE A 90 -22.88 6.98 -8.93
CA PHE A 90 -21.93 5.87 -9.02
C PHE A 90 -22.64 4.52 -8.88
N GLN A 91 -23.42 4.34 -7.81
CA GLN A 91 -24.16 3.10 -7.59
C GLN A 91 -25.18 2.80 -8.69
N SER A 92 -25.89 3.82 -9.19
CA SER A 92 -26.86 3.65 -10.27
C SER A 92 -26.19 3.07 -11.50
N ILE A 93 -25.05 3.62 -11.89
CA ILE A 93 -24.32 3.18 -13.08
C ILE A 93 -23.80 1.74 -12.93
N LEU A 94 -23.24 1.39 -11.76
CA LEU A 94 -22.74 0.03 -11.54
C LEU A 94 -23.85 -1.03 -11.56
N ARG A 95 -25.08 -0.67 -11.13
CA ARG A 95 -26.23 -1.58 -11.13
C ARG A 95 -26.75 -1.92 -12.52
N GLU A 96 -26.42 -1.11 -13.53
CA GLU A 96 -26.82 -1.40 -14.93
C GLU A 96 -26.07 -2.59 -15.51
N ASN A 97 -24.84 -2.86 -15.03
CA ASN A 97 -24.07 -4.03 -15.44
C ASN A 97 -23.27 -4.61 -14.27
N PRO A 98 -23.92 -5.31 -13.33
CA PRO A 98 -23.26 -5.81 -12.12
C PRO A 98 -22.22 -6.91 -12.39
N ALA A 99 -22.35 -7.62 -13.51
CA ALA A 99 -21.45 -8.70 -13.91
C ALA A 99 -20.21 -8.21 -14.69
N GLN A 100 -20.07 -6.91 -14.95
CA GLN A 100 -18.85 -6.38 -15.56
C GLN A 100 -17.65 -6.67 -14.66
N GLU A 101 -16.65 -7.35 -15.22
CA GLU A 101 -15.41 -7.71 -14.53
C GLU A 101 -14.21 -6.91 -15.05
N PHE A 102 -13.21 -6.81 -14.18
CA PHE A 102 -11.94 -6.13 -14.37
C PHE A 102 -10.84 -7.00 -13.80
N GLU A 103 -9.84 -7.31 -14.62
CA GLU A 103 -8.59 -7.88 -14.14
C GLU A 103 -7.67 -6.73 -13.71
N ILE A 104 -7.25 -6.70 -12.46
CA ILE A 104 -6.19 -5.80 -11.99
C ILE A 104 -4.85 -6.46 -12.35
N VAL A 105 -3.83 -5.68 -12.70
CA VAL A 105 -2.50 -6.15 -13.17
C VAL A 105 -1.79 -7.14 -12.23
N ILE A 106 -2.25 -7.26 -10.98
CA ILE A 106 -1.80 -8.26 -10.01
C ILE A 106 -2.57 -9.60 -10.09
N GLY A 107 -3.38 -9.81 -11.14
CA GLY A 107 -4.14 -11.04 -11.41
C GLY A 107 -5.49 -11.15 -10.66
N ILE A 108 -5.85 -10.15 -9.85
CA ILE A 108 -7.11 -10.15 -9.10
C ILE A 108 -8.24 -9.68 -10.01
N HIS A 109 -9.33 -10.45 -10.03
CA HIS A 109 -10.54 -10.10 -10.76
C HIS A 109 -11.55 -9.45 -9.80
N VAL A 110 -12.05 -8.27 -10.17
CA VAL A 110 -13.09 -7.55 -9.43
C VAL A 110 -14.24 -7.21 -10.36
N SER A 111 -15.46 -7.11 -9.82
CA SER A 111 -16.66 -6.81 -10.60
C SER A 111 -17.38 -5.57 -10.11
N ASN A 112 -18.30 -5.02 -10.93
CA ASN A 112 -19.22 -3.98 -10.46
C ASN A 112 -20.01 -4.43 -9.21
N LYS A 113 -20.38 -5.72 -9.14
CA LYS A 113 -20.99 -6.32 -7.93
C LYS A 113 -20.07 -6.25 -6.71
N PHE A 114 -18.76 -6.46 -6.89
CA PHE A 114 -17.78 -6.32 -5.80
C PHE A 114 -17.74 -4.89 -5.24
N PHE A 115 -17.69 -3.86 -6.10
CA PHE A 115 -17.71 -2.47 -5.62
C PHE A 115 -19.03 -2.11 -4.92
N LEU A 116 -20.15 -2.64 -5.41
CA LEU A 116 -21.44 -2.48 -4.75
C LEU A 116 -21.50 -3.20 -3.39
N SER A 117 -20.86 -4.36 -3.23
CA SER A 117 -20.81 -5.07 -1.95
C SER A 117 -19.87 -4.41 -0.95
N LEU A 118 -18.73 -3.88 -1.41
CA LEU A 118 -17.79 -3.13 -0.58
C LEU A 118 -18.48 -1.91 0.07
N ALA A 119 -19.28 -1.19 -0.72
CA ALA A 119 -20.01 -0.01 -0.24
C ALA A 119 -21.21 -0.31 0.67
N ARG A 120 -21.67 -1.56 0.72
CA ARG A 120 -22.78 -1.97 1.59
C ARG A 120 -22.24 -2.32 2.96
N PRO A 121 -22.79 -1.77 4.06
CA PRO A 121 -22.48 -2.22 5.40
C PRO A 121 -22.68 -3.73 5.52
N THR A 122 -21.94 -4.34 6.45
CA THR A 122 -22.11 -5.73 6.86
C THR A 122 -21.86 -6.82 5.80
N ASN A 123 -21.27 -6.48 4.65
CA ASN A 123 -20.85 -7.46 3.65
C ASN A 123 -19.35 -7.76 3.74
N TRP A 124 -19.01 -9.05 3.76
CA TRP A 124 -17.65 -9.58 3.89
C TRP A 124 -16.86 -9.56 2.57
N VAL A 125 -15.55 -9.38 2.69
CA VAL A 125 -14.57 -9.61 1.61
C VAL A 125 -13.46 -10.50 2.19
N SER A 126 -13.35 -11.75 1.71
CA SER A 126 -12.25 -12.64 2.07
C SER A 126 -11.26 -12.82 0.92
N THR A 127 -10.00 -12.99 1.28
CA THR A 127 -9.01 -13.77 0.53
C THR A 127 -8.21 -14.59 1.54
N GLU A 128 -8.03 -15.88 1.27
CA GLU A 128 -7.33 -16.84 2.13
C GLU A 128 -5.81 -16.81 1.85
N PHE A 129 -4.98 -17.03 2.87
CA PHE A 129 -3.55 -17.33 2.69
C PHE A 129 -3.08 -18.36 3.74
N ALA A 130 -2.84 -19.60 3.33
CA ALA A 130 -2.56 -20.74 4.23
C ALA A 130 -1.30 -21.56 3.84
N GLU A 131 -0.34 -20.95 3.13
CA GLU A 131 0.76 -21.69 2.51
C GLU A 131 2.08 -21.69 3.30
N PHE A 132 2.33 -20.71 4.19
CA PHE A 132 3.60 -20.65 4.92
C PHE A 132 3.76 -21.77 5.95
N GLU A 133 2.74 -22.05 6.76
CA GLU A 133 2.88 -22.99 7.90
C GLU A 133 3.25 -24.41 7.47
N LYS A 134 2.96 -24.76 6.20
CA LYS A 134 3.24 -26.06 5.61
C LYS A 134 4.67 -26.18 5.07
N ALA A 135 5.44 -25.09 5.07
CA ALA A 135 6.79 -25.09 4.52
C ALA A 135 7.81 -25.70 5.48
N SER A 136 8.55 -26.69 4.98
CA SER A 136 9.63 -27.36 5.69
C SER A 136 10.91 -26.51 5.82
N ASP A 137 11.17 -25.65 4.83
CA ASP A 137 12.25 -24.65 4.86
C ASP A 137 11.68 -23.24 5.05
N LYS A 138 11.84 -22.71 6.26
CA LYS A 138 11.35 -21.37 6.64
C LYS A 138 12.28 -20.24 6.22
N LEU A 139 13.57 -20.52 6.05
CA LEU A 139 14.58 -19.52 5.67
C LEU A 139 14.62 -19.33 4.15
N GLY A 140 14.43 -20.41 3.40
CA GLY A 140 14.27 -20.39 1.94
C GLY A 140 12.82 -20.26 1.47
N PHE A 141 11.86 -19.98 2.38
CA PHE A 141 10.46 -19.89 2.00
C PHE A 141 10.24 -18.84 0.91
N ASN A 142 9.66 -19.26 -0.21
CA ASN A 142 9.26 -18.35 -1.26
C ASN A 142 8.02 -17.57 -0.81
N TRP A 143 8.23 -16.39 -0.24
CA TRP A 143 7.18 -15.47 0.18
C TRP A 143 6.25 -14.97 -0.96
N GLY A 144 6.52 -15.38 -2.20
CA GLY A 144 5.82 -14.91 -3.38
C GLY A 144 6.28 -13.51 -3.79
N GLY A 145 6.02 -13.16 -5.05
CA GLY A 145 6.42 -11.87 -5.61
C GLY A 145 5.84 -10.69 -4.83
N LEU A 146 4.58 -10.77 -4.40
CA LEU A 146 3.87 -9.66 -3.76
C LEU A 146 4.49 -9.23 -2.42
N VAL A 147 4.77 -10.20 -1.54
CA VAL A 147 5.38 -9.95 -0.23
C VAL A 147 6.82 -9.46 -0.41
N SER A 148 7.59 -10.11 -1.29
CA SER A 148 8.95 -9.68 -1.63
C SER A 148 8.99 -8.27 -2.19
N PHE A 149 8.04 -7.88 -3.05
CA PHE A 149 7.94 -6.52 -3.59
C PHE A 149 7.60 -5.49 -2.52
N SER A 150 6.73 -5.84 -1.56
CA SER A 150 6.38 -4.96 -0.44
C SER A 150 7.58 -4.68 0.48
N PHE A 151 8.40 -5.70 0.77
CA PHE A 151 9.57 -5.55 1.64
C PHE A 151 10.78 -4.93 0.95
N THR A 152 10.97 -5.15 -0.35
CA THR A 152 12.13 -4.64 -1.10
C THR A 152 11.87 -3.31 -1.81
N GLY A 153 10.61 -2.85 -1.84
CA GLY A 153 10.15 -1.71 -2.65
C GLY A 153 10.19 -1.95 -4.16
N LYS A 154 10.60 -3.15 -4.61
CA LYS A 154 10.77 -3.50 -6.03
C LYS A 154 9.47 -4.00 -6.63
N THR A 155 8.45 -3.15 -6.76
CA THR A 155 7.30 -3.54 -7.58
C THR A 155 7.73 -3.64 -9.05
N PRO A 156 7.03 -4.41 -9.92
CA PRO A 156 7.39 -4.55 -11.33
C PRO A 156 7.55 -3.23 -12.12
N ARG A 157 7.19 -2.08 -11.53
CA ARG A 157 7.18 -0.76 -12.16
C ARG A 157 7.68 0.41 -11.29
N ARG A 158 8.07 0.18 -10.02
CA ARG A 158 8.82 1.16 -9.19
C ARG A 158 10.12 0.52 -8.75
N ASN A 159 11.23 1.15 -9.07
CA ASN A 159 12.57 0.70 -8.66
C ASN A 159 13.10 1.58 -7.53
N ASP A 160 12.21 1.90 -6.58
CA ASP A 160 12.58 2.59 -5.35
C ASP A 160 13.01 1.50 -4.38
N LYS A 161 14.29 1.09 -4.48
CA LYS A 161 14.85 0.13 -3.54
C LYS A 161 14.73 0.72 -2.14
N LYS A 162 13.81 0.17 -1.35
CA LYS A 162 13.63 0.50 0.06
C LYS A 162 14.33 -0.57 0.87
N VAL A 163 15.11 -0.14 1.85
CA VAL A 163 15.82 -1.04 2.77
C VAL A 163 15.12 -0.97 4.13
N LEU A 164 14.77 -2.13 4.68
CA LEU A 164 14.16 -2.21 6.01
C LEU A 164 15.11 -1.63 7.06
N LEU A 165 14.55 -0.99 8.10
CA LEU A 165 15.27 -0.28 9.16
C LEU A 165 16.09 0.95 8.70
N VAL A 166 16.19 1.21 7.40
CA VAL A 166 16.84 2.40 6.85
C VAL A 166 15.79 3.35 6.25
N ASP A 167 15.00 2.87 5.31
CA ASP A 167 13.94 3.64 4.65
C ASP A 167 12.53 3.31 5.17
N VAL A 168 12.40 2.19 5.89
CA VAL A 168 11.13 1.65 6.37
C VAL A 168 11.27 1.28 7.83
N ASP A 169 10.61 2.04 8.69
CA ASP A 169 10.52 1.81 10.14
C ASP A 169 9.26 1.03 10.53
N ARG A 170 8.20 1.13 9.72
CA ARG A 170 6.89 0.51 9.98
C ARG A 170 6.31 -0.18 8.76
N VAL A 171 5.65 -1.32 8.99
CA VAL A 171 4.89 -2.07 7.99
C VAL A 171 3.43 -2.16 8.43
N TYR A 172 2.52 -1.80 7.53
CA TYR A 172 1.08 -1.86 7.74
C TYR A 172 0.51 -3.05 6.97
N THR A 173 -0.20 -3.95 7.66
CA THR A 173 -0.85 -5.09 7.00
C THR A 173 -2.13 -5.49 7.71
N PRO A 174 -3.21 -5.81 7.00
CA PRO A 174 -4.33 -6.53 7.61
C PRO A 174 -3.91 -7.98 7.92
N MET A 175 -4.54 -8.58 8.93
CA MET A 175 -4.43 -10.01 9.25
C MET A 175 -5.81 -10.58 9.54
N MET A 176 -6.10 -11.78 9.02
CA MET A 176 -7.31 -12.51 9.34
C MET A 176 -7.03 -13.46 10.51
N TRP A 177 -7.78 -13.34 11.59
CA TRP A 177 -7.83 -14.30 12.70
C TRP A 177 -9.02 -15.24 12.49
N GLY A 178 -8.77 -16.54 12.68
CA GLY A 178 -9.78 -17.56 12.42
C GLY A 178 -10.21 -17.58 10.95
N LYS A 179 -11.49 -17.31 10.69
CA LYS A 179 -12.08 -17.34 9.33
C LYS A 179 -12.82 -16.05 8.95
N ASP A 180 -13.05 -15.18 9.91
CA ASP A 180 -14.07 -14.14 9.84
C ASP A 180 -13.75 -12.90 10.67
N HIS A 181 -12.55 -12.79 11.24
CA HIS A 181 -12.14 -11.60 11.97
C HIS A 181 -10.91 -10.96 11.33
N TRP A 182 -11.01 -9.70 10.91
CA TRP A 182 -9.88 -8.93 10.38
C TRP A 182 -9.39 -7.94 11.42
N VAL A 183 -8.07 -7.87 11.59
CA VAL A 183 -7.38 -6.87 12.39
C VAL A 183 -6.35 -6.11 11.55
N GLY A 184 -6.07 -4.86 11.90
CA GLY A 184 -4.96 -4.10 11.34
C GLY A 184 -3.69 -4.32 12.17
N LEU A 185 -2.59 -4.69 11.54
CA LEU A 185 -1.28 -4.77 12.20
C LEU A 185 -0.39 -3.60 11.80
N VAL A 186 0.11 -2.88 12.80
CA VAL A 186 1.20 -1.91 12.66
C VAL A 186 2.47 -2.53 13.23
N ILE A 187 3.33 -3.00 12.34
CA ILE A 187 4.57 -3.68 12.73
C ILE A 187 5.68 -2.63 12.76
N ASN A 188 6.10 -2.24 13.95
CA ASN A 188 7.24 -1.35 14.15
C ASN A 188 8.53 -2.19 14.19
N LEU A 189 9.32 -2.06 13.12
CA LEU A 189 10.55 -2.83 12.95
C LEU A 189 11.66 -2.36 13.89
N THR A 190 11.62 -1.08 14.30
CA THR A 190 12.67 -0.47 15.14
C THR A 190 12.53 -0.90 16.60
N CYS A 191 11.32 -0.82 17.16
CA CYS A 191 11.08 -1.24 18.55
C CYS A 191 10.63 -2.70 18.69
N ARG A 192 10.52 -3.43 17.58
CA ARG A 192 10.08 -4.84 17.56
C ARG A 192 8.75 -5.05 18.28
N GLN A 193 7.78 -4.22 17.96
CA GLN A 193 6.43 -4.28 18.53
C GLN A 193 5.39 -4.26 17.42
N VAL A 194 4.35 -5.06 17.58
CA VAL A 194 3.18 -5.07 16.70
C VAL A 194 2.00 -4.48 17.44
N GLU A 195 1.46 -3.38 16.94
CA GLU A 195 0.18 -2.83 17.42
C GLU A 195 -0.95 -3.50 16.66
N ILE A 196 -1.92 -4.05 17.39
CA ILE A 196 -3.08 -4.76 16.85
C ILE A 196 -4.30 -3.83 16.95
N LEU A 197 -4.67 -3.24 15.82
CA LEU A 197 -5.85 -2.39 15.67
C LEU A 197 -7.07 -3.29 15.44
N ASP A 198 -7.74 -3.66 16.52
CA ASP A 198 -8.87 -4.59 16.55
C ASP A 198 -10.18 -3.86 16.91
N CYS A 199 -11.13 -3.78 15.98
CA CYS A 199 -12.43 -3.16 16.26
C CYS A 199 -13.39 -4.04 17.08
N ASN A 200 -13.03 -5.28 17.44
CA ASN A 200 -13.91 -6.20 18.14
C ASN A 200 -13.45 -6.51 19.57
N ILE A 201 -12.54 -5.71 20.16
CA ILE A 201 -11.93 -5.98 21.49
C ILE A 201 -12.96 -6.40 22.57
N PRO A 202 -14.08 -5.68 22.78
CA PRO A 202 -15.07 -6.06 23.80
C PRO A 202 -15.79 -7.39 23.56
N LEU A 203 -15.79 -7.91 22.33
CA LEU A 203 -16.41 -9.19 21.96
C LEU A 203 -15.38 -10.32 21.81
N ASN A 204 -14.09 -10.02 21.94
CA ASN A 204 -13.03 -10.90 21.47
C ASN A 204 -12.26 -11.62 22.58
N GLU A 205 -11.68 -12.71 22.11
CA GLU A 205 -10.54 -13.49 22.59
C GLU A 205 -9.64 -12.89 23.68
N SER A 206 -9.44 -13.69 24.74
CA SER A 206 -8.45 -13.46 25.79
C SER A 206 -7.04 -13.30 25.21
N ASP A 207 -6.13 -12.66 25.95
CA ASP A 207 -4.73 -12.50 25.53
C ASP A 207 -4.06 -13.84 25.18
N ASN A 208 -4.50 -14.96 25.75
CA ASN A 208 -4.03 -16.30 25.38
C ASN A 208 -4.39 -16.69 23.94
N GLU A 209 -5.56 -16.31 23.45
CA GLU A 209 -5.97 -16.59 22.06
C GLU A 209 -5.28 -15.62 21.08
N VAL A 210 -5.14 -14.34 21.46
CA VAL A 210 -4.31 -13.38 20.70
C VAL A 210 -2.88 -13.89 20.56
N ASN A 211 -2.29 -14.40 21.66
CA ASN A 211 -0.98 -15.03 21.64
C ASN A 211 -0.89 -16.18 20.64
N LYS A 212 -1.93 -17.01 20.49
CA LYS A 212 -1.94 -18.09 19.50
C LYS A 212 -1.93 -17.56 18.07
N HIS A 213 -2.77 -16.57 17.76
CA HIS A 213 -2.80 -15.96 16.43
C HIS A 213 -1.46 -15.29 16.08
N MET A 214 -0.86 -14.60 17.05
CA MET A 214 0.34 -13.79 16.84
C MET A 214 1.65 -14.59 16.94
N ALA A 215 1.68 -15.71 17.67
CA ALA A 215 2.90 -16.48 17.94
C ALA A 215 3.69 -16.81 16.67
N TYR A 216 2.98 -17.19 15.61
CA TYR A 216 3.59 -17.50 14.33
C TYR A 216 4.28 -16.26 13.72
N LEU A 217 3.57 -15.13 13.62
CA LEU A 217 4.09 -13.90 13.03
C LEU A 217 5.27 -13.34 13.83
N LEU A 218 5.14 -13.25 15.15
CA LEU A 218 6.17 -12.67 16.03
C LEU A 218 7.48 -13.46 16.01
N ARG A 219 7.40 -14.79 15.83
CA ARG A 219 8.57 -15.64 15.63
C ARG A 219 9.16 -15.51 14.23
N ALA A 220 8.35 -15.27 13.20
CA ALA A 220 8.82 -15.15 11.82
C ALA A 220 9.50 -13.80 11.52
N LEU A 221 9.02 -12.70 12.12
CA LEU A 221 9.48 -11.34 11.83
C LEU A 221 11.00 -11.13 11.97
N PRO A 222 11.69 -11.64 13.02
CA PRO A 222 13.15 -11.53 13.12
C PRO A 222 13.89 -12.19 11.95
N HIS A 223 13.40 -13.32 11.46
CA HIS A 223 13.99 -14.01 10.30
C HIS A 223 13.75 -13.24 9.00
N VAL A 224 12.55 -12.66 8.82
CA VAL A 224 12.25 -11.77 7.69
C VAL A 224 13.19 -10.57 7.72
N LEU A 225 13.35 -9.91 8.87
CA LEU A 225 14.29 -8.81 9.01
C LEU A 225 15.72 -9.21 8.65
N ALA A 226 16.21 -10.35 9.16
CA ALA A 226 17.56 -10.83 8.83
C ALA A 226 17.73 -11.12 7.33
N ALA A 227 16.71 -11.67 6.66
CA ALA A 227 16.76 -12.00 5.24
C ALA A 227 16.77 -10.76 4.31
N PHE A 228 16.18 -9.64 4.75
CA PHE A 228 16.01 -8.43 3.93
C PHE A 228 16.81 -7.22 4.42
N SER A 229 17.52 -7.33 5.55
CA SER A 229 18.48 -6.32 6.01
C SER A 229 19.83 -6.47 5.31
N PRO A 230 20.66 -5.40 5.27
CA PRO A 230 22.05 -5.53 4.81
C PRO A 230 22.78 -6.63 5.58
N PRO A 231 23.74 -7.35 4.97
CA PRO A 231 24.46 -8.41 5.66
C PRO A 231 25.13 -7.85 6.91
N SER A 232 24.70 -8.34 8.08
CA SER A 232 25.42 -8.20 9.34
C SER A 232 26.10 -9.53 9.67
N ASP A 233 27.26 -9.49 10.33
CA ASP A 233 28.09 -10.66 10.65
C ASP A 233 27.43 -11.72 11.56
N SER A 234 26.21 -11.48 12.06
CA SER A 234 25.46 -12.41 12.91
C SER A 234 24.57 -13.34 12.08
N SER A 235 24.88 -14.64 12.08
CA SER A 235 24.23 -15.66 11.25
C SER A 235 22.86 -16.14 11.73
N HIS A 236 22.36 -15.75 12.92
CA HIS A 236 21.03 -16.13 13.38
C HIS A 236 20.41 -15.06 14.28
N PRO A 237 19.13 -14.67 14.09
CA PRO A 237 18.41 -13.93 15.12
C PRO A 237 18.15 -14.85 16.32
N GLU A 238 18.62 -14.45 17.51
CA GLU A 238 18.35 -15.14 18.78
C GLU A 238 16.86 -15.07 19.17
N GLU A 239 16.39 -15.98 20.03
CA GLU A 239 15.01 -15.99 20.54
C GLU A 239 14.65 -14.70 21.31
N ASP A 240 15.65 -14.08 21.95
CA ASP A 240 15.56 -12.77 22.61
C ASP A 240 15.30 -11.59 21.64
N GLN A 241 15.26 -11.86 20.33
CA GLN A 241 14.91 -10.87 19.30
C GLN A 241 13.42 -10.89 18.90
N ALA A 242 12.58 -11.66 19.60
CA ALA A 242 11.17 -11.79 19.30
C ALA A 242 10.43 -10.43 19.30
N PHE A 243 9.44 -10.30 18.42
CA PHE A 243 8.55 -9.15 18.47
C PHE A 243 7.55 -9.33 19.63
N SER A 244 7.22 -8.21 20.28
CA SER A 244 6.09 -8.13 21.21
C SER A 244 4.83 -7.67 20.48
N TRP A 245 3.67 -7.77 21.14
CA TRP A 245 2.45 -7.15 20.65
C TRP A 245 1.78 -6.30 21.72
N VAL A 246 1.06 -5.29 21.28
CA VAL A 246 0.13 -4.50 22.10
C VAL A 246 -1.19 -4.39 21.35
N ARG A 247 -2.29 -4.39 22.08
CA ARG A 247 -3.64 -4.24 21.52
C ARG A 247 -4.27 -3.00 22.17
N PRO A 248 -4.25 -1.84 21.50
CA PRO A 248 -4.76 -0.60 22.08
C PRO A 248 -6.25 -0.68 22.39
N ASP A 249 -6.64 -0.26 23.60
CA ASP A 249 -8.04 -0.07 23.98
C ASP A 249 -8.59 1.28 23.45
N ASN A 250 -9.88 1.51 23.66
CA ASN A 250 -10.57 2.78 23.36
C ASN A 250 -10.56 3.21 21.89
N ILE A 251 -10.33 2.28 20.98
CA ILE A 251 -10.65 2.45 19.56
C ILE A 251 -12.11 2.05 19.30
N TYR A 252 -12.65 2.41 18.13
CA TYR A 252 -14.04 2.12 17.79
C TYR A 252 -14.36 0.63 17.90
N PHE A 253 -15.46 0.36 18.61
CA PHE A 253 -16.01 -0.96 18.79
C PHE A 253 -17.11 -1.23 17.75
N ASN A 254 -16.87 -2.25 16.93
CA ASN A 254 -17.76 -2.67 15.88
C ASN A 254 -18.77 -3.72 16.40
N GLU A 255 -19.98 -3.27 16.69
CA GLU A 255 -21.10 -4.15 17.08
C GLU A 255 -21.74 -4.88 15.88
N ARG A 256 -21.37 -4.51 14.65
CA ARG A 256 -21.98 -5.01 13.41
C ARG A 256 -21.13 -6.11 12.78
N SER A 257 -21.75 -7.19 12.33
CA SER A 257 -21.04 -8.20 11.54
C SER A 257 -20.59 -7.63 10.20
N GLY A 258 -19.45 -8.09 9.65
CA GLY A 258 -19.01 -7.75 8.29
C GLY A 258 -18.28 -6.41 8.11
N ASP A 259 -18.04 -5.66 9.18
CA ASP A 259 -17.34 -4.37 9.14
C ASP A 259 -15.88 -4.41 9.62
N CYS A 260 -15.41 -5.51 10.23
CA CYS A 260 -14.04 -5.55 10.76
C CYS A 260 -12.95 -5.44 9.67
N GLY A 261 -13.19 -5.95 8.46
CA GLY A 261 -12.26 -5.76 7.33
C GLY A 261 -12.08 -4.29 6.97
N PRO A 262 -13.16 -3.56 6.62
CA PRO A 262 -13.06 -2.12 6.37
C PRO A 262 -12.57 -1.29 7.55
N CYS A 263 -12.92 -1.65 8.79
CA CYS A 263 -12.39 -0.99 9.98
C CYS A 263 -10.88 -1.20 10.13
N ALA A 264 -10.38 -2.44 9.95
CA ALA A 264 -8.96 -2.74 10.00
C ALA A 264 -8.16 -1.89 9.00
N VAL A 265 -8.62 -1.80 7.73
CA VAL A 265 -7.97 -0.96 6.72
C VAL A 265 -8.05 0.53 7.10
N LYS A 266 -9.19 0.99 7.64
CA LYS A 266 -9.34 2.39 8.05
C LYS A 266 -8.44 2.76 9.22
N PHE A 267 -8.28 1.89 10.19
CA PHE A 267 -7.38 2.12 11.32
C PHE A 267 -5.92 2.19 10.85
N LEU A 268 -5.49 1.31 9.94
CA LEU A 268 -4.15 1.38 9.34
C LEU A 268 -3.94 2.71 8.60
N GLU A 269 -4.94 3.14 7.85
CA GLU A 269 -4.93 4.41 7.11
C GLU A 269 -4.85 5.63 8.04
N MET A 270 -5.64 5.64 9.12
CA MET A 270 -5.64 6.68 10.15
C MET A 270 -4.31 6.73 10.90
N HIS A 271 -3.79 5.56 11.31
CA HIS A 271 -2.48 5.49 11.97
C HIS A 271 -1.38 6.00 11.04
N ALA A 272 -1.35 5.61 9.77
CA ALA A 272 -0.35 6.08 8.82
C ALA A 272 -0.43 7.60 8.57
N ALA A 273 -1.61 8.19 8.76
CA ALA A 273 -1.84 9.63 8.68
C ALA A 273 -1.59 10.38 10.01
N GLY A 274 -1.22 9.69 11.08
CA GLY A 274 -0.88 10.29 12.37
C GLY A 274 -2.06 10.57 13.31
N TYR A 275 -3.22 9.94 13.09
CA TYR A 275 -4.36 10.00 14.02
C TYR A 275 -4.09 9.17 15.27
N SER A 276 -4.61 9.61 16.41
CA SER A 276 -4.46 8.90 17.68
C SER A 276 -5.50 7.79 17.85
N TYR A 277 -5.36 6.98 18.90
CA TYR A 277 -6.36 5.97 19.25
C TYR A 277 -7.68 6.60 19.69
N GLU A 278 -7.61 7.75 20.37
CA GLU A 278 -8.80 8.52 20.74
C GLU A 278 -9.57 8.98 19.50
N ASP A 279 -8.88 9.42 18.45
CA ASP A 279 -9.51 9.77 17.17
C ASP A 279 -10.19 8.56 16.52
N MET A 280 -9.55 7.38 16.57
CA MET A 280 -10.16 6.13 16.11
C MET A 280 -11.37 5.74 16.94
N GLY A 281 -11.34 6.03 18.25
CA GLY A 281 -12.47 5.86 19.18
C GLY A 281 -13.66 6.76 18.90
N GLN A 282 -13.47 7.90 18.21
CA GLN A 282 -14.57 8.78 17.78
C GLN A 282 -15.30 8.28 16.52
N ILE A 283 -14.91 7.14 15.93
CA ILE A 283 -15.65 6.55 14.82
C ILE A 283 -17.01 6.06 15.32
N ASP A 284 -18.02 6.17 14.46
CA ASP A 284 -19.35 5.63 14.67
C ASP A 284 -19.80 4.89 13.41
N ASP A 285 -20.89 4.13 13.50
CA ASP A 285 -21.49 3.38 12.40
C ASP A 285 -21.70 4.22 11.12
N LYS A 286 -22.05 5.50 11.26
CA LYS A 286 -22.26 6.38 10.10
C LYS A 286 -20.96 6.69 9.41
N LYS A 287 -19.88 6.91 10.16
CA LYS A 287 -18.52 7.08 9.60
C LYS A 287 -18.06 5.79 8.92
N VAL A 288 -18.39 4.63 9.49
CA VAL A 288 -18.13 3.33 8.84
C VAL A 288 -18.82 3.22 7.49
N ASP A 289 -20.12 3.52 7.44
CA ASP A 289 -20.87 3.51 6.18
C ASP A 289 -20.25 4.46 5.15
N ILE A 290 -19.86 5.67 5.57
CA ILE A 290 -19.23 6.67 4.70
C ILE A 290 -17.91 6.15 4.14
N PHE A 291 -16.99 5.65 4.97
CA PHE A 291 -15.70 5.24 4.44
C PHE A 291 -15.79 3.98 3.58
N ARG A 292 -16.75 3.09 3.82
CA ARG A 292 -17.02 1.94 2.93
C ARG A 292 -17.43 2.42 1.53
N GLN A 293 -18.29 3.43 1.46
CA GLN A 293 -18.72 4.05 0.21
C GLN A 293 -17.54 4.75 -0.49
N LYS A 294 -16.68 5.43 0.26
CA LYS A 294 -15.43 6.00 -0.27
C LYS A 294 -14.48 4.94 -0.78
N TYR A 295 -14.25 3.84 -0.07
CA TYR A 295 -13.40 2.75 -0.55
C TYR A 295 -13.87 2.20 -1.89
N ALA A 296 -15.17 2.02 -2.07
CA ALA A 296 -15.71 1.60 -3.36
C ALA A 296 -15.44 2.61 -4.47
N MET A 297 -15.66 3.91 -4.22
CA MET A 297 -15.44 4.97 -5.22
C MET A 297 -13.96 5.19 -5.51
N ASP A 298 -13.12 5.31 -4.48
CA ASP A 298 -11.70 5.60 -4.60
C ASP A 298 -10.96 4.43 -5.27
N THR A 299 -11.29 3.19 -4.90
CA THR A 299 -10.72 1.99 -5.54
C THR A 299 -11.19 1.90 -6.99
N TYR A 300 -12.47 2.14 -7.26
CA TYR A 300 -12.97 2.13 -8.64
C TYR A 300 -12.28 3.23 -9.47
N GLU A 301 -12.19 4.46 -8.98
CA GLU A 301 -11.50 5.55 -9.67
C GLU A 301 -10.03 5.19 -9.93
N GLU A 302 -9.31 4.74 -8.90
CA GLU A 302 -7.87 4.51 -8.96
C GLU A 302 -7.48 3.41 -9.95
N PHE A 303 -8.25 2.31 -10.00
CA PHE A 303 -7.94 1.17 -10.86
C PHE A 303 -8.66 1.23 -12.21
N ILE A 304 -9.90 1.73 -12.24
CA ILE A 304 -10.78 1.64 -13.41
C ILE A 304 -11.11 3.03 -13.95
N GLY A 305 -11.65 3.94 -13.14
CA GLY A 305 -12.23 5.21 -13.61
C GLY A 305 -11.23 6.28 -14.07
N ASN A 306 -9.95 6.17 -13.69
CA ASN A 306 -8.94 7.17 -14.00
C ASN A 306 -8.48 7.07 -15.47
N ALA A 307 -8.79 8.11 -16.25
CA ALA A 307 -8.47 8.17 -17.67
C ALA A 307 -6.97 8.07 -17.98
N LYS A 308 -6.09 8.48 -17.05
CA LYS A 308 -4.63 8.32 -17.15
C LYS A 308 -4.23 6.85 -17.02
N VAL A 309 -4.85 6.13 -16.09
CA VAL A 309 -4.64 4.69 -15.91
C VAL A 309 -5.05 3.88 -17.15
N GLN A 310 -6.07 4.36 -17.86
CA GLN A 310 -6.58 3.72 -19.07
C GLN A 310 -5.95 4.25 -20.37
N ASN A 311 -5.32 5.42 -20.35
CA ASN A 311 -4.86 6.11 -21.57
C ASN A 311 -3.54 6.88 -21.39
N ASP A 312 -2.67 6.53 -20.44
CA ASP A 312 -1.33 7.12 -20.37
C ASP A 312 -0.48 6.64 -21.57
N GLY A 313 -0.62 7.40 -22.67
CA GLY A 313 0.41 7.87 -23.61
C GLY A 313 1.37 6.88 -24.22
#